data_AF-A0A5J6QPX5-F1
#
_entry.id   AF-A0A5J6QPX5-F1
#
_cell.length_a   1.000
_cell.length_b   1.000
_cell.length_c   1.000
_cell.angle_alpha   90.00
_cell.angle_beta   90.00
_cell.angle_gamma   90.00
#
_symmetry.space_group_name_H-M   'P 1'
#
loop_
_entity.id
_entity.type
_entity.pdbx_description
1 polymer ?
#
loop_
_entity_poly.entity_id
_entity_poly.type
_entity_poly.pdbx_seq_one_letter_code
_entity_poly.pdbx_strand_id
1 'polypeptide(L)'
;MEPGSIEAIRERVAAGLGCSIVPSMAVTAAHHRCGLEVQPLAPELSRTPGLVLRQDKPVGVGLRKVVEALEGLAQSRSGAPSGNSGR
;
A
#
# COMPACT_ATOMS: atom_id res chain seq x y z
N MET A 1 -7.83 -18.92 11.50
CA MET A 1 -7.00 -17.92 12.21
C MET A 1 -6.71 -16.82 11.22
N GLU A 2 -7.31 -15.65 11.42
CA GLU A 2 -7.11 -14.50 10.54
C GLU A 2 -5.67 -14.00 10.67
N PRO A 3 -4.90 -13.90 9.58
CA PRO A 3 -3.57 -13.32 9.64
C PRO A 3 -3.70 -11.82 9.91
N GLY A 4 -3.18 -11.37 11.06
CA GLY A 4 -3.30 -9.97 11.51
C GLY A 4 -2.37 -8.97 10.79
N SER A 5 -1.48 -9.44 9.90
CA SER A 5 -0.52 -8.59 9.18
C SER A 5 -0.22 -9.09 7.77
N ILE A 6 0.30 -8.19 6.92
CA ILE A 6 0.70 -8.49 5.55
C ILE A 6 1.92 -9.41 5.51
N GLU A 7 2.82 -9.29 6.48
CA GLU A 7 4.01 -10.14 6.64
C GLU A 7 3.60 -11.60 6.88
N ALA A 8 2.69 -11.82 7.83
CA ALA A 8 2.18 -13.15 8.13
C ALA A 8 1.44 -13.77 6.93
N ILE A 9 0.72 -12.96 6.15
CA ILE A 9 0.11 -13.41 4.89
C ILE A 9 1.19 -13.88 3.90
N ARG A 10 2.23 -13.06 3.68
CA ARG A 10 3.31 -13.37 2.74
C ARG A 10 4.06 -14.64 3.12
N GLU A 11 4.41 -14.80 4.39
CA GLU A 11 5.08 -16.01 4.89
C GLU A 11 4.24 -17.27 4.65
N ARG A 12 2.93 -17.20 4.89
CA ARG A 12 2.01 -18.31 4.65
C ARG A 12 1.88 -18.65 3.16
N VAL A 13 1.78 -17.65 2.29
CA VAL A 13 1.73 -17.86 0.83
C VAL A 13 3.06 -18.43 0.34
N ALA A 14 4.20 -17.93 0.82
CA ALA A 14 5.52 -18.45 0.47
C ALA A 14 5.73 -19.90 0.93
N ALA A 15 5.08 -20.30 2.03
CA ALA A 15 5.03 -21.69 2.49
C ALA A 15 4.06 -22.58 1.69
N GLY A 16 3.42 -22.05 0.63
CA GLY A 16 2.49 -22.81 -0.21
C GLY A 16 1.09 -23.00 0.38
N LEU A 17 0.72 -22.23 1.41
CA LEU A 17 -0.56 -22.39 2.11
C LEU A 17 -1.73 -21.64 1.46
N GLY A 18 -1.60 -21.29 0.17
CA GLY A 18 -2.64 -20.63 -0.63
C GLY A 18 -2.14 -19.39 -1.38
N CYS A 19 -3.05 -18.47 -1.68
CA CYS A 19 -2.79 -17.21 -2.35
C CYS A 19 -3.47 -16.04 -1.60
N SER A 20 -3.03 -14.81 -1.86
CA SER A 20 -3.67 -13.62 -1.28
C SER A 20 -3.57 -12.42 -2.21
N ILE A 21 -4.54 -11.51 -2.10
CA ILE A 21 -4.49 -10.18 -2.70
C ILE A 21 -3.88 -9.23 -1.67
N VAL A 22 -2.90 -8.44 -2.08
CA VAL A 22 -2.25 -7.43 -1.24
C VAL A 22 -2.10 -6.11 -2.00
N PRO A 23 -2.02 -4.96 -1.30
CA PRO A 23 -1.69 -3.69 -1.96
C PRO A 23 -0.33 -3.77 -2.65
N SER A 24 -0.15 -3.10 -3.79
CA SER A 24 1.12 -3.11 -4.55
C SER A 24 2.34 -2.73 -3.71
N MET A 25 2.17 -1.82 -2.74
CA MET A 25 3.23 -1.41 -1.81
C MET A 25 3.77 -2.56 -0.94
N ALA A 26 2.96 -3.58 -0.65
CA ALA A 26 3.36 -4.74 0.14
C ALA A 26 4.42 -5.62 -0.55
N VAL A 27 4.50 -5.53 -1.88
CA VAL A 27 5.36 -6.36 -2.72
C VAL A 27 6.27 -5.52 -3.62
N THR A 28 6.44 -4.21 -3.34
CA THR A 28 7.31 -3.36 -4.17
C THR A 28 8.80 -3.73 -3.98
N ALA A 29 9.24 -3.98 -2.75
CA ALA A 29 10.64 -4.31 -2.49
C ALA A 29 10.98 -5.75 -2.88
N ALA A 30 12.16 -5.98 -3.45
CA ALA A 30 12.57 -7.31 -3.93
C ALA A 30 12.54 -8.38 -2.82
N HIS A 31 13.01 -8.05 -1.62
CA HIS A 31 12.98 -8.96 -0.48
C HIS A 31 11.57 -9.34 -0.03
N HIS A 32 10.55 -8.53 -0.35
CA HIS A 32 9.16 -8.86 -0.07
C HIS A 32 8.59 -9.93 -1.00
N ARG A 33 9.24 -10.22 -2.13
CA ARG A 33 8.81 -11.21 -3.13
C ARG A 33 9.54 -12.55 -3.03
N CYS A 34 10.43 -12.71 -2.05
CA CYS A 34 11.19 -13.94 -1.91
C CYS A 34 10.24 -15.14 -1.74
N GLY A 35 10.32 -16.12 -2.65
CA GLY A 35 9.45 -17.30 -2.64
C GLY A 35 7.99 -17.01 -3.06
N LEU A 36 7.71 -15.86 -3.68
CA LEU A 36 6.37 -15.48 -4.13
C LEU A 36 6.35 -15.18 -5.64
N GLU A 37 5.36 -15.73 -6.32
CA GLU A 37 4.95 -15.22 -7.63
C GLU A 37 3.94 -14.08 -7.44
N VAL A 38 4.19 -12.93 -8.07
CA VAL A 38 3.35 -11.73 -7.93
C VAL A 38 2.81 -11.35 -9.30
N GLN A 39 1.49 -11.31 -9.43
CA GLN A 39 0.80 -10.92 -10.66
C GLN A 39 -0.17 -9.75 -10.38
N PRO A 40 -0.31 -8.79 -11.32
CA PRO A 40 -1.32 -7.75 -11.22
C PRO A 40 -2.73 -8.33 -11.40
N LEU A 41 -3.74 -7.69 -10.79
CA LEU A 41 -5.13 -8.06 -11.00
C LEU A 41 -5.68 -7.46 -12.30
N ALA A 42 -6.51 -8.23 -13.00
CA ALA A 42 -7.31 -7.78 -14.13
C ALA A 42 -8.79 -8.13 -13.86
N PRO A 43 -9.68 -7.14 -13.62
CA PRO A 43 -9.42 -5.69 -13.60
C PRO A 43 -8.58 -5.24 -12.40
N GLU A 44 -7.97 -4.06 -12.50
CA GLU A 44 -7.22 -3.46 -11.39
C GLU A 44 -8.15 -3.11 -10.22
N LEU A 45 -7.68 -3.36 -8.99
CA LEU A 45 -8.36 -2.95 -7.77
C LEU A 45 -7.55 -1.85 -7.07
N SER A 46 -8.17 -0.68 -6.91
CA SER A 46 -7.55 0.48 -6.25
C SER A 46 -8.25 0.83 -4.94
N ARG A 47 -7.50 1.46 -4.04
CA ARG A 47 -8.01 2.06 -2.80
C ARG A 47 -7.25 3.34 -2.51
N THR A 48 -7.92 4.32 -1.91
CA THR A 48 -7.30 5.58 -1.49
C THR A 48 -7.07 5.56 0.02
N PRO A 49 -5.81 5.52 0.51
CA PRO A 49 -5.53 5.75 1.92
C PRO A 49 -6.00 7.15 2.32
N GLY A 50 -6.64 7.27 3.48
CA GLY A 50 -7.14 8.53 4.01
C GLY A 50 -6.48 8.88 5.35
N LEU A 51 -6.38 10.18 5.63
CA LEU A 51 -6.01 10.70 6.94
C LEU A 51 -7.28 11.18 7.66
N VAL A 52 -7.51 10.69 8.87
CA VAL A 52 -8.69 11.08 9.68
C VAL A 52 -8.21 11.84 10.91
N LEU A 53 -8.68 13.07 11.06
CA LEU A 53 -8.36 13.96 12.18
C LEU A 53 -9.61 14.25 13.00
N ARG A 54 -9.43 14.39 14.31
CA ARG A 54 -10.49 14.86 15.23
C ARG A 54 -10.77 16.34 14.98
N GLN A 55 -12.04 16.67 14.72
CA GLN A 55 -12.49 18.04 14.46
C GLN A 55 -12.48 18.93 15.70
N ASP A 56 -12.67 18.34 16.88
CA ASP A 56 -12.77 19.06 18.16
C ASP A 56 -11.41 19.43 18.75
N LYS A 57 -10.31 18.96 18.15
CA LYS A 57 -8.96 19.16 18.66
C LYS A 57 -8.18 20.10 17.75
N PRO A 58 -7.71 21.26 18.27
CA PRO A 58 -6.85 22.15 17.49
C PRO A 58 -5.60 21.42 16.99
N VAL A 59 -5.32 21.54 15.70
CA VAL A 59 -4.12 20.98 15.08
C VAL A 59 -2.92 21.84 15.48
N GLY A 60 -2.20 21.39 16.51
CA GLY A 60 -0.96 22.01 16.96
C GLY A 60 0.15 21.94 15.91
N VAL A 61 1.18 22.75 16.08
CA VAL A 61 2.28 22.91 15.10
C VAL A 61 2.93 21.57 14.72
N GLY A 62 3.15 20.68 15.68
CA GLY A 62 3.72 19.36 15.41
C GLY A 62 2.83 18.48 14.51
N LEU A 63 1.54 18.39 14.84
CA LEU A 63 0.59 17.62 14.04
C LEU A 63 0.41 18.23 12.65
N ARG A 64 0.40 19.57 12.55
CA ARG A 64 0.32 20.27 11.27
C ARG A 64 1.46 19.89 10.33
N LYS A 65 2.70 19.88 10.83
CA LYS A 65 3.87 19.44 10.05
C LYS A 65 3.76 17.99 9.58
N VAL A 66 3.17 17.11 10.39
CA VAL A 66 2.94 15.70 9.99
C VAL A 66 1.90 15.61 8.88
N VAL A 67 0.78 16.33 9.00
CA VAL A 67 -0.27 16.39 7.98
C VAL A 67 0.31 16.88 6.65
N GLU A 68 0.99 18.03 6.67
CA GLU A 68 1.63 18.63 5.49
C GLU A 68 2.63 17.67 4.83
N ALA A 69 3.45 16.98 5.63
CA ALA A 69 4.41 16.00 5.11
C ALA A 69 3.71 14.79 4.45
N LEU A 70 2.66 14.26 5.07
CA LEU A 70 1.90 13.12 4.53
C LEU A 70 1.15 13.50 3.25
N GLU A 71 0.54 14.68 3.20
CA GLU A 71 -0.14 15.22 2.02
C GLU A 71 0.86 15.47 0.87
N GLY A 72 2.04 16.03 1.17
CA GLY A 72 3.11 16.20 0.19
C GLY A 72 3.58 14.86 -0.41
N LEU A 73 3.72 13.83 0.43
CA LEU A 73 4.05 12.47 -0.04
C LEU A 73 2.94 11.86 -0.89
N ALA A 74 1.67 12.07 -0.53
CA ALA A 74 0.53 11.58 -1.32
C ALA A 74 0.52 12.20 -2.73
N GLN A 75 0.75 13.51 -2.83
CA GLN A 75 0.79 14.22 -4.11
C GLN A 75 1.93 13.74 -5.02
N SER A 76 3.10 13.43 -4.44
CA SER A 76 4.24 12.90 -5.19
C SER A 76 3.98 11.52 -5.82
N ARG A 77 3.14 10.70 -5.18
CA ARG A 77 2.78 9.37 -5.68
C ARG A 77 1.74 9.40 -6.80
N SER A 78 0.91 10.44 -6.85
CA SER A 78 -0.10 10.61 -7.89
C SER A 78 0.49 11.08 -9.24
N GLY A 79 1.81 11.28 -9.33
CA GLY A 79 2.53 11.76 -10.52
C GLY A 79 3.24 10.68 -11.35
N ALA A 80 2.97 9.38 -11.17
CA ALA A 80 3.55 8.30 -11.99
C ALA A 80 2.63 7.92 -13.17
N PRO A 81 3.19 7.57 -14.36
CA PRO A 81 2.53 7.78 -15.65
C PRO A 81 1.37 6.83 -15.94
N SER A 82 0.37 7.39 -16.63
CA SER A 82 -0.66 6.68 -17.37
C SER A 82 -0.06 5.67 -18.35
N GLY A 83 -0.58 4.45 -18.33
CA GLY A 83 -0.78 3.60 -19.51
C GLY A 83 0.45 3.32 -20.37
N ASN A 84 1.04 2.13 -20.20
CA ASN A 84 1.81 1.50 -21.25
C ASN A 84 0.88 1.20 -22.44
N SER A 85 0.90 2.07 -23.45
CA SER A 85 0.33 1.81 -24.77
C SER A 85 1.36 1.07 -25.63
N GLY A 86 1.09 -0.21 -25.89
CA GLY A 86 1.52 -0.91 -27.11
C GLY A 86 2.89 -1.57 -27.08
N ARG A 87 2.90 -2.89 -26.88
CA ARG A 87 3.24 -3.89 -27.90
C ARG A 87 3.00 -5.30 -27.35
#